data_AF-A0A3D4A8H5-F1
#
_entry.id   AF-A0A3D4A8H5-F1
#
_cell.length_a   1.000
_cell.length_b   1.000
_cell.length_c   1.000
_cell.angle_alpha   90.00
_cell.angle_beta   90.00
_cell.angle_gamma   90.00
#
_symmetry.space_group_name_H-M   'P 1'
#
loop_
_entity.id
_entity.type
_entity.pdbx_description
1 polymer ?
#
loop_
_entity_poly.entity_id
_entity_poly.type
_entity_poly.pdbx_seq_one_letter_code
_entity_poly.pdbx_strand_id
1 'polypeptide(L)'
;MKRRLVLLGAPGSGKGTQAEMITRQFGIPVTSPGAILRREKDLGTPLGLETAETTQHGGLVSDKIIVELIEDWLRLHGGHGFVFDGFPRTLPQAESLLSILTR
;
A
#
# COMPACT_ATOMS: atom_id res chain seq x y z
N MET A 1 21.05 3.53 -6.78
CA MET A 1 19.83 3.00 -7.43
C MET A 1 18.65 3.12 -6.45
N LYS A 2 17.50 3.63 -6.89
CA LYS A 2 16.27 3.67 -6.09
C LYS A 2 15.70 2.25 -5.96
N ARG A 3 15.41 1.78 -4.74
CA ARG A 3 14.83 0.45 -4.50
C ARG A 3 13.30 0.58 -4.47
N ARG A 4 12.63 -0.11 -5.39
CA ARG A 4 11.16 -0.15 -5.51
C ARG A 4 10.76 -1.62 -5.40
N LEU A 5 10.15 -1.99 -4.28
CA LEU A 5 9.91 -3.38 -3.93
C LEU A 5 8.42 -3.62 -3.73
N VAL A 6 7.98 -4.81 -4.12
CA VAL A 6 6.63 -5.33 -3.88
C VAL A 6 6.79 -6.69 -3.20
N LEU A 7 6.12 -6.87 -2.06
CA LEU A 7 6.11 -8.12 -1.31
C LEU A 7 4.72 -8.77 -1.45
N LEU A 8 4.69 -9.92 -2.11
CA LEU A 8 3.50 -10.74 -2.30
C LEU A 8 3.66 -12.08 -1.57
N GLY A 9 2.54 -12.63 -1.12
CA GLY A 9 2.52 -13.85 -0.32
C GLY A 9 1.25 -13.97 0.52
N ALA A 10 0.90 -15.19 0.89
CA ALA A 10 -0.32 -15.51 1.65
C ALA A 10 -0.37 -14.80 3.03
N PRO A 11 -1.56 -14.63 3.62
CA PRO A 11 -1.67 -14.26 5.04
C PRO A 11 -0.82 -15.18 5.92
N GLY A 12 -0.15 -14.63 6.93
CA GLY A 12 0.73 -15.40 7.82
C GLY A 12 2.13 -15.72 7.28
N SER A 13 2.46 -15.40 6.01
CA SER A 13 3.76 -15.74 5.41
C SER A 13 4.96 -14.88 5.87
N GLY A 14 4.76 -13.97 6.84
CA GLY A 14 5.84 -13.13 7.38
C GLY A 14 6.24 -11.89 6.56
N LYS A 15 5.45 -11.49 5.54
CA LYS A 15 5.76 -10.32 4.70
C LYS A 15 5.99 -9.04 5.50
N GLY A 16 5.10 -8.73 6.45
CA GLY A 16 5.21 -7.52 7.27
C GLY A 16 6.53 -7.47 8.03
N THR A 17 6.93 -8.59 8.65
CA THR A 17 8.23 -8.74 9.31
C THR A 17 9.39 -8.46 8.36
N GLN A 18 9.36 -9.05 7.15
CA GLN A 18 10.40 -8.81 6.14
C GLN A 18 10.39 -7.36 5.63
N ALA A 19 9.21 -6.77 5.46
CA ALA A 19 9.06 -5.38 5.01
C ALA A 19 9.68 -4.40 6.00
N GLU A 20 9.44 -4.61 7.31
CA GLU A 20 10.07 -3.81 8.37
C GLU A 20 11.60 -3.94 8.36
N MET A 21 12.12 -5.15 8.18
CA MET A 21 13.57 -5.39 8.09
C MET A 21 14.18 -4.68 6.88
N ILE A 22 13.54 -4.76 5.71
CA ILE A 22 13.96 -4.08 4.48
C ILE A 22 13.95 -2.56 4.67
N THR A 23 12.88 -2.01 5.26
CA THR A 23 12.79 -0.57 5.56
C THR A 23 13.91 -0.12 6.48
N ARG A 24 14.20 -0.86 7.57
CA ARG A 24 15.30 -0.53 8.49
C ARG A 24 16.67 -0.61 7.80
N GLN A 25 16.88 -1.61 6.97
CA GLN A 25 18.16 -1.84 6.30
C GLN A 25 18.46 -0.80 5.20
N PHE A 26 17.44 -0.41 4.43
CA PHE A 26 17.63 0.43 3.25
C PHE A 26 17.11 1.87 3.40
N GLY A 27 16.47 2.21 4.52
CA GLY A 27 15.94 3.55 4.77
C GLY A 27 14.82 3.95 3.81
N ILE A 28 14.06 3.00 3.29
CA ILE A 28 12.94 3.24 2.36
C ILE A 28 11.58 3.00 3.05
N PRO A 29 10.57 3.84 2.80
CA PRO A 29 9.27 3.71 3.45
C PRO A 29 8.54 2.44 3.00
N VAL A 30 7.78 1.84 3.92
CA VAL A 30 6.86 0.72 3.65
C VAL A 30 5.42 1.19 3.80
N THR A 31 4.53 0.70 2.94
CA THR A 31 3.09 0.86 3.14
C THR A 31 2.29 -0.31 2.56
N SER A 32 1.00 -0.34 2.89
CA SER A 32 -0.02 -1.15 2.25
C SER A 32 -1.31 -0.33 2.16
N PRO A 33 -2.23 -0.63 1.23
CA PRO A 33 -3.51 0.06 1.19
C PRO A 33 -4.28 -0.07 2.51
N GLY A 34 -4.24 -1.25 3.13
CA GLY A 34 -4.87 -1.46 4.44
C GLY A 34 -4.24 -0.62 5.56
N ALA A 35 -2.93 -0.35 5.52
CA ALA A 35 -2.29 0.55 6.48
C ALA A 35 -2.73 2.00 6.29
N ILE A 36 -2.86 2.45 5.04
CA ILE A 36 -3.35 3.80 4.71
C ILE A 36 -4.81 3.95 5.17
N LEU A 37 -5.68 3.00 4.80
CA LEU A 37 -7.10 3.02 5.18
C LEU A 37 -7.31 2.98 6.70
N ARG A 38 -6.53 2.18 7.44
CA ARG A 38 -6.57 2.18 8.91
C ARG A 38 -6.18 3.54 9.48
N ARG A 39 -5.15 4.19 8.93
CA ARG A 39 -4.76 5.55 9.33
C ARG A 39 -5.87 6.57 9.04
N GLU A 40 -6.47 6.52 7.85
CA GLU A 40 -7.60 7.38 7.48
C GLU A 40 -8.78 7.22 8.45
N LYS A 41 -9.09 5.98 8.83
CA LYS A 41 -10.11 5.66 9.86
C LYS A 41 -9.75 6.26 11.22
N ASP A 42 -8.49 6.11 11.65
CA ASP A 42 -8.03 6.64 12.95
C ASP A 42 -8.03 8.18 12.98
N LEU A 43 -7.87 8.83 11.83
CA LEU A 43 -8.02 10.27 11.64
C LEU A 43 -9.47 10.73 11.48
N GLY A 44 -10.44 9.81 11.38
CA GLY A 44 -11.86 10.13 11.21
C GLY A 44 -12.19 10.76 9.86
N THR A 45 -11.41 10.50 8.81
CA THR A 45 -11.69 11.07 7.48
C THR A 45 -12.92 10.41 6.85
N PRO A 46 -13.65 11.10 5.94
CA PRO A 46 -14.82 10.51 5.29
C PRO A 46 -14.54 9.14 4.64
N LEU A 47 -13.40 9.04 3.94
CA LEU A 47 -12.95 7.79 3.33
C LEU A 47 -12.63 6.72 4.37
N GLY A 48 -11.96 7.10 5.46
CA GLY A 48 -11.63 6.18 6.55
C GLY A 48 -12.86 5.60 7.23
N LEU A 49 -13.90 6.41 7.44
CA LEU A 49 -15.18 5.99 8.02
C LEU A 49 -15.98 5.11 7.05
N GLU A 50 -16.06 5.49 5.76
CA GLU A 50 -16.76 4.72 4.72
C GLU A 50 -16.17 3.32 4.52
N THR A 51 -14.85 3.19 4.61
CA THR A 51 -14.13 1.94 4.34
C THR A 51 -13.79 1.11 5.58
N ALA A 52 -14.14 1.61 6.78
CA ALA A 52 -13.76 1.02 8.06
C ALA A 52 -14.25 -0.44 8.19
N GLU A 53 -15.54 -0.66 7.94
CA GLU A 53 -16.18 -1.97 8.10
C GLU A 53 -15.60 -3.00 7.13
N THR A 54 -15.47 -2.63 5.85
CA THR A 54 -14.85 -3.48 4.81
C THR A 54 -13.43 -3.88 5.20
N THR A 55 -12.62 -2.92 5.66
CA THR A 55 -11.23 -3.16 6.03
C THR A 55 -11.12 -4.05 7.28
N GLN A 56 -12.00 -3.84 8.27
CA GLN A 56 -12.01 -4.60 9.53
C GLN A 56 -12.32 -6.09 9.31
N HIS A 57 -13.20 -6.42 8.37
CA HIS A 57 -13.55 -7.80 8.04
C HIS A 57 -12.61 -8.43 6.99
N GLY A 58 -11.51 -7.77 6.63
CA GLY A 58 -10.57 -8.26 5.61
C GLY A 58 -11.10 -8.22 4.18
N GLY A 59 -12.20 -7.49 3.95
CA GLY A 59 -12.76 -7.24 2.63
C GLY A 59 -11.86 -6.38 1.75
N LEU A 60 -12.18 -6.35 0.46
CA LEU A 60 -11.48 -5.53 -0.52
C LEU A 60 -12.27 -4.25 -0.80
N VAL A 61 -11.62 -3.10 -0.61
CA VAL A 61 -12.09 -1.81 -1.10
C VAL A 61 -11.84 -1.73 -2.61
N SER A 62 -12.65 -0.95 -3.33
CA SER A 62 -12.58 -0.87 -4.80
C SER A 62 -11.18 -0.50 -5.32
N ASP A 63 -10.79 -1.12 -6.45
CA ASP A 63 -9.48 -0.89 -7.07
C ASP A 63 -9.23 0.59 -7.36
N LYS A 64 -10.27 1.33 -7.78
CA LYS A 64 -10.18 2.77 -8.04
C LYS A 64 -9.70 3.55 -6.81
N ILE A 65 -10.36 3.37 -5.67
CA ILE A 65 -10.00 4.05 -4.41
C ILE A 65 -8.58 3.66 -3.99
N ILE A 66 -8.24 2.38 -4.11
CA ILE A 66 -6.92 1.88 -3.72
C ILE A 66 -5.82 2.49 -4.59
N VAL A 67 -6.04 2.60 -5.90
CA VAL A 67 -5.08 3.21 -6.83
C VAL A 67 -4.88 4.70 -6.53
N GLU A 68 -5.96 5.46 -6.30
CA GLU A 68 -5.89 6.88 -5.94
C GLU A 68 -5.05 7.08 -4.65
N LEU A 69 -5.31 6.27 -3.62
CA LEU A 69 -4.56 6.31 -2.36
C LEU A 69 -3.07 6.02 -2.54
N ILE A 70 -2.73 5.04 -3.38
CA ILE A 70 -1.34 4.68 -3.65
C ILE A 70 -0.63 5.79 -4.46
N GLU A 71 -1.31 6.41 -5.42
CA GLU A 71 -0.76 7.53 -6.19
C GLU A 71 -0.45 8.73 -5.28
N ASP A 72 -1.39 9.11 -4.40
CA ASP A 72 -1.17 10.16 -3.39
C ASP A 72 0.00 9.82 -2.46
N TRP A 73 0.05 8.58 -1.97
CA TRP A 73 1.13 8.16 -1.08
C TRP A 73 2.50 8.17 -1.77
N LEU A 74 2.58 7.72 -3.04
CA LEU A 74 3.80 7.74 -3.84
C LEU A 74 4.30 9.16 -4.10
N ARG A 75 3.40 10.11 -4.36
CA ARG A 75 3.75 11.53 -4.51
C ARG A 75 4.45 12.09 -3.27
N LEU A 76 4.01 11.68 -2.08
CA LEU A 76 4.55 12.17 -0.81
C LEU A 76 5.80 11.42 -0.34
N HIS A 77 5.88 10.10 -0.53
CA HIS A 77 6.89 9.25 0.10
C HIS A 77 7.78 8.46 -0.88
N GLY A 78 7.37 8.30 -2.14
CA GLY A 78 8.01 7.38 -3.09
C GLY A 78 9.32 7.87 -3.72
N GLY A 79 9.72 9.13 -3.47
CA GLY A 79 10.84 9.79 -4.16
C GLY A 79 12.18 9.07 -4.06
N HIS A 80 12.45 8.38 -2.95
CA HIS A 80 13.74 7.71 -2.68
C HIS A 80 13.68 6.18 -2.76
N GLY A 81 12.52 5.61 -3.11
CA GLY A 81 12.24 4.18 -3.07
C GLY A 81 11.08 3.87 -2.11
N PHE A 82 10.62 2.62 -2.14
CA PHE A 82 9.49 2.17 -1.31
C PHE A 82 9.41 0.64 -1.24
N VAL A 83 8.64 0.15 -0.28
CA VAL A 83 8.16 -1.23 -0.18
C VAL A 83 6.64 -1.22 -0.12
N PHE A 84 5.99 -1.95 -1.02
CA PHE A 84 4.57 -2.27 -0.88
C PHE A 84 4.40 -3.66 -0.29
N ASP A 85 3.69 -3.76 0.84
CA ASP A 85 3.29 -5.03 1.46
C ASP A 85 1.85 -5.38 1.06
N GLY A 86 1.69 -6.37 0.19
CA GLY A 86 0.37 -6.86 -0.21
C GLY A 86 -0.41 -5.92 -1.13
N PHE A 87 0.28 -5.09 -1.93
CA PHE A 87 -0.24 -4.37 -3.09
C PHE A 87 0.77 -4.47 -4.25
N PRO A 88 0.33 -4.70 -5.50
CA PRO A 88 -1.06 -4.89 -5.95
C PRO A 88 -1.65 -6.26 -5.53
N ARG A 89 -2.99 -6.36 -5.48
CA ARG A 89 -3.76 -7.58 -5.20
C ARG A 89 -4.57 -8.09 -6.39
N THR A 90 -4.82 -7.22 -7.37
CA THR A 90 -5.58 -7.53 -8.59
C THR A 90 -4.77 -7.13 -9.81
N LEU A 91 -5.12 -7.69 -10.98
CA LEU A 91 -4.47 -7.32 -12.24
C LEU A 91 -4.68 -5.83 -12.59
N PRO A 92 -5.89 -5.23 -12.45
CA PRO A 92 -6.09 -3.80 -12.68
C PRO A 92 -5.23 -2.90 -11.78
N GLN A 93 -5.02 -3.29 -10.51
CA GLN A 93 -4.12 -2.56 -9.61
C GLN A 93 -2.67 -2.62 -10.10
N ALA A 94 -2.22 -3.77 -10.62
CA ALA A 94 -0.86 -3.93 -11.14
C ALA A 94 -0.63 -3.09 -12.40
N GLU A 95 -1.59 -3.08 -13.33
CA GLU A 95 -1.56 -2.25 -14.54
C GLU A 95 -1.54 -0.76 -14.19
N SER A 96 -2.38 -0.35 -13.23
CA SER A 96 -2.42 1.03 -12.75
C SER A 96 -1.11 1.46 -12.09
N LEU A 97 -0.53 0.58 -11.25
CA LEU A 97 0.77 0.84 -10.64
C LEU A 97 1.88 0.98 -11.69
N LEU A 98 1.89 0.13 -12.72
CA LEU A 98 2.84 0.24 -13.81
C LEU A 98 2.72 1.61 -14.49
N SER A 99 1.48 2.01 -14.85
CA SER A 99 1.22 3.32 -15.45
C SER A 99 1.73 4.49 -14.59
N ILE A 100 1.46 4.46 -13.28
CA ILE A 100 1.92 5.50 -12.33
C ILE A 100 3.45 5.59 -12.30
N LEU A 101 4.15 4.46 -12.33
CA LEU A 101 5.62 4.40 -12.19
C LEU A 101 6.39 4.70 -13.48
N THR A 102 5.73 4.69 -14.63
CA THR A 102 6.32 4.96 -15.95
C THR A 102 5.98 6.33 -16.52
N ARG A 103 5.19 7.13 -15.81
CA ARG A 103 5.02 8.56 -16.10
C ARG A 103 6.28 9.34 -15.76
#